data_AF-R1E2N9-F1
#
_entry.id   AF-R1E2N9-F1
#
_cell.length_a   1.000
_cell.length_b   1.000
_cell.length_c   1.000
_cell.angle_alpha   90.00
_cell.angle_beta   90.00
_cell.angle_gamma   90.00
#
_symmetry.space_group_name_H-M   'P 1'
#
loop_
_entity.id
_entity.type
_entity.pdbx_description
1 polymer ?
#
loop_
_entity_poly.entity_id
_entity_poly.type
_entity_poly.pdbx_seq_one_letter_code
_entity_poly.pdbx_strand_id
1 'polypeptide(L)'
;MEWPGSSAKKVLVSGCFDLLHSGHVEFFQEAATLGELYVRIGTSDNVQALKGRAPMYSDEERLFMVRQIKGVHNAALSVGSGRFDFVEDAKELRPDIYFVNDDASQLEERMSLFEKARFSRDRSET
;
A
#
# COMPACT_ATOMS: atom_id res chain seq x y z
N MET A 1 13.16 32.44 -10.59
CA MET A 1 13.67 31.25 -11.33
C MET A 1 13.12 30.04 -10.60
N GLU A 2 11.91 29.64 -10.96
CA GLU A 2 11.25 28.47 -10.37
C GLU A 2 11.66 27.25 -11.19
N TRP A 3 12.30 26.29 -10.53
CA TRP A 3 12.54 24.98 -11.12
C TRP A 3 11.23 24.20 -11.06
N PRO A 4 10.73 23.60 -12.16
CA PRO A 4 9.56 22.74 -12.09
C PRO A 4 9.89 21.59 -11.15
N GLY A 5 9.25 21.58 -9.98
CA GLY A 5 9.43 20.54 -8.98
C GLY A 5 9.09 19.20 -9.61
N SER A 6 10.11 18.37 -9.85
CA SER A 6 9.91 16.94 -10.02
C SER A 6 9.42 16.43 -8.68
N SER A 7 8.10 16.43 -8.45
CA SER A 7 7.48 15.68 -7.36
C SER A 7 8.10 14.29 -7.36
N ALA A 8 8.62 13.84 -6.22
CA ALA A 8 9.13 12.48 -6.11
C ALA A 8 8.03 11.49 -6.53
N LYS A 9 8.43 10.42 -7.23
CA LYS A 9 7.49 9.36 -7.63
C LYS A 9 6.83 8.79 -6.38
N LYS A 10 5.53 8.51 -6.45
CA LYS A 10 4.80 7.85 -5.36
C LYS A 10 4.83 6.34 -5.56
N VAL A 11 5.30 5.61 -4.55
CA VAL A 11 5.35 4.16 -4.53
C VAL A 11 4.32 3.65 -3.54
N LEU A 12 3.42 2.78 -3.96
CA LEU A 12 2.45 2.14 -3.09
C LEU A 12 2.88 0.71 -2.78
N VAL A 13 2.83 0.36 -1.51
CA VAL A 13 2.91 -1.02 -1.00
C VAL A 13 1.64 -1.29 -0.20
N SER A 14 1.06 -2.50 -0.34
CA SER A 14 -0.10 -2.92 0.45
C SER A 14 0.12 -4.28 1.11
N GLY A 15 -0.45 -4.50 2.29
CA GLY A 15 -0.32 -5.76 3.02
C GLY A 15 -0.81 -5.70 4.47
N CYS A 16 -0.79 -6.83 5.16
CA CYS A 16 -1.17 -6.89 6.58
C CYS A 16 -0.04 -6.43 7.53
N PHE A 17 1.20 -6.79 7.19
CA PHE A 17 2.42 -6.50 7.97
C PHE A 17 2.36 -6.88 9.45
N ASP A 18 1.58 -7.93 9.76
CA ASP A 18 1.56 -8.56 11.08
C ASP A 18 2.88 -9.29 11.37
N LEU A 19 3.21 -9.45 12.65
CA LEU A 19 4.47 -10.05 13.09
C LEU A 19 5.70 -9.49 12.34
N LEU A 20 5.85 -8.16 12.35
CA LEU A 20 6.89 -7.46 11.60
C LEU A 20 8.29 -8.06 11.85
N HIS A 21 8.99 -8.41 10.77
CA HIS A 21 10.32 -9.03 10.79
C HIS A 21 11.23 -8.43 9.71
N SER A 22 12.49 -8.86 9.65
CA SER A 22 13.51 -8.30 8.74
C SER A 22 13.09 -8.27 7.28
N GLY A 23 12.44 -9.33 6.78
CA GLY A 23 11.92 -9.37 5.41
C GLY A 23 10.98 -8.22 5.04
N HIS A 24 10.11 -7.77 5.96
CA HIS A 24 9.27 -6.59 5.71
C HIS A 24 10.12 -5.31 5.64
N VAL A 25 11.13 -5.20 6.49
CA VAL A 25 12.03 -4.03 6.52
C VAL A 25 12.82 -3.93 5.22
N GLU A 26 13.39 -5.04 4.74
CA GLU A 26 14.10 -5.11 3.46
C GLU A 26 13.17 -4.75 2.29
N PHE A 27 11.97 -5.33 2.26
CA PHE A 27 10.97 -5.03 1.24
C PHE A 27 10.59 -3.53 1.18
N PHE A 28 10.39 -2.88 2.33
CA PHE A 28 10.13 -1.44 2.36
C PHE A 28 11.34 -0.60 1.94
N GLN A 29 12.55 -1.02 2.31
CA GLN A 29 13.77 -0.32 1.90
C GLN A 29 13.97 -0.38 0.39
N GLU A 30 13.73 -1.54 -0.24
CA GLU A 30 13.74 -1.71 -1.69
C GLU A 30 12.71 -0.81 -2.36
N ALA A 31 11.46 -0.85 -1.88
CA ALA A 31 10.37 -0.01 -2.41
C ALA A 31 10.70 1.50 -2.32
N ALA A 32 11.29 1.93 -1.20
CA ALA A 32 11.67 3.33 -0.96
C ALA A 32 12.81 3.82 -1.87
N THR A 33 13.56 2.93 -2.52
CA THR A 33 14.56 3.35 -3.53
C THR A 33 13.91 3.90 -4.81
N LEU A 34 12.64 3.59 -5.04
CA LEU A 34 11.92 3.96 -6.26
C LEU A 34 11.19 5.31 -6.15
N GLY A 35 11.07 5.86 -4.94
CA GLY A 35 10.38 7.13 -4.68
C GLY A 35 9.88 7.26 -3.24
N GLU A 36 8.91 8.15 -3.01
CA GLU A 36 8.22 8.28 -1.73
C GLU A 36 7.33 7.06 -1.48
N LEU A 37 7.65 6.29 -0.44
CA LEU A 37 6.93 5.06 -0.10
C LEU A 37 5.69 5.34 0.76
N TYR A 38 4.53 4.99 0.23
CA TYR A 38 3.24 4.97 0.90
C TYR A 38 2.85 3.52 1.19
N VAL A 39 2.60 3.18 2.46
CA VAL A 39 2.22 1.83 2.88
C VAL A 39 0.75 1.82 3.32
N ARG A 40 -0.05 0.91 2.75
CA ARG A 40 -1.45 0.70 3.13
C ARG A 40 -1.61 -0.64 3.82
N ILE A 41 -2.08 -0.57 5.06
CA ILE A 41 -2.14 -1.71 5.98
C ILE A 41 -3.56 -2.24 6.00
N GLY A 42 -3.75 -3.49 5.58
CA GLY A 42 -5.06 -4.15 5.65
C GLY A 42 -5.58 -4.20 7.09
N THR A 43 -6.86 -3.89 7.29
CA THR A 43 -7.47 -3.82 8.63
C THR A 43 -7.61 -5.20 9.26
N SER A 44 -7.64 -5.26 10.58
CA SER A 44 -7.83 -6.53 11.31
C SER A 44 -9.13 -7.22 10.90
N ASP A 45 -10.20 -6.44 10.73
CA ASP A 45 -11.51 -6.92 10.27
C ASP A 45 -11.45 -7.53 8.86
N ASN A 46 -10.77 -6.86 7.93
CA ASN A 46 -10.63 -7.39 6.57
C ASN A 46 -9.80 -8.69 6.56
N VAL A 47 -8.72 -8.74 7.34
CA VAL A 47 -7.89 -9.93 7.47
C VAL A 47 -8.66 -11.10 8.09
N GLN A 48 -9.44 -10.85 9.15
CA GLN A 48 -10.31 -11.83 9.78
C GLN A 48 -11.36 -12.35 8.78
N ALA A 49 -12.00 -11.48 8.02
CA ALA A 49 -12.99 -11.87 7.01
C ALA A 49 -12.40 -12.75 5.90
N LEU A 50 -11.17 -12.47 5.46
CA LEU A 50 -10.52 -13.20 4.38
C LEU A 50 -9.84 -14.50 4.82
N LYS A 51 -9.27 -14.53 6.02
CA LYS A 51 -8.41 -15.62 6.49
C LYS A 51 -9.00 -16.43 7.65
N GLY A 52 -10.15 -16.02 8.17
CA GLY A 52 -10.82 -16.66 9.31
C GLY A 52 -10.11 -16.45 10.66
N ARG A 53 -9.06 -15.63 10.69
CA ARG A 53 -8.30 -15.29 11.90
C ARG A 53 -7.77 -13.87 11.85
N ALA A 54 -7.77 -13.20 12.99
CA ALA A 54 -7.27 -11.85 13.14
C ALA A 54 -5.73 -11.86 13.15
N PRO A 55 -5.10 -10.74 12.79
CA PRO A 55 -3.69 -10.49 13.07
C PRO A 55 -3.37 -10.65 14.57
N MET A 56 -2.12 -10.97 14.88
CA MET A 56 -1.64 -11.03 16.26
C MET A 56 -1.57 -9.64 16.89
N TYR A 57 -1.08 -8.65 16.13
CA TYR A 57 -0.99 -7.26 16.56
C TYR A 57 -2.18 -6.42 16.07
N SER A 58 -2.57 -5.44 16.89
CA SER A 58 -3.68 -4.54 16.55
C SER A 58 -3.37 -3.70 15.30
N ASP A 59 -4.41 -3.10 14.72
CA ASP A 59 -4.25 -2.13 13.62
C ASP A 59 -3.30 -0.99 14.01
N GLU A 60 -3.44 -0.46 15.23
CA GLU A 60 -2.61 0.62 15.76
C GLU A 60 -1.15 0.19 15.97
N GLU A 61 -0.91 -1.02 16.50
CA GLU A 61 0.44 -1.54 16.71
C GLU A 61 1.16 -1.75 15.37
N ARG A 62 0.50 -2.40 14.41
CA ARG A 62 1.06 -2.62 13.05
C ARG A 62 1.34 -1.29 12.36
N LEU A 63 0.40 -0.35 12.43
CA LEU A 63 0.57 0.99 11.88
C LEU A 63 1.72 1.75 12.53
N PHE A 64 1.82 1.71 13.86
CA PHE A 64 2.91 2.34 14.58
C PHE A 64 4.26 1.79 14.13
N MET A 65 4.42 0.46 14.12
CA MET A 65 5.67 -0.18 13.73
C MET A 65 6.07 0.17 12.29
N VAL A 66 5.14 0.07 11.33
CA VAL A 66 5.42 0.40 9.92
C VAL A 66 5.82 1.88 9.76
N ARG A 67 5.17 2.81 10.47
CA ARG A 67 5.52 4.25 10.42
C ARG A 67 6.93 4.56 10.93
N GLN A 68 7.51 3.71 11.78
CA GLN A 68 8.86 3.91 12.30
C GLN A 68 9.96 3.33 11.38
N ILE A 69 9.59 2.64 10.30
CA ILE A 69 10.57 2.06 9.38
C ILE A 69 11.17 3.15 8.50
N LYS A 70 12.51 3.25 8.53
CA LYS A 70 13.26 4.17 7.68
C LYS A 70 12.90 3.94 6.20
N GLY A 71 12.55 5.03 5.52
CA GLY A 71 12.18 5.01 4.10
C GLY A 71 10.68 5.05 3.85
N VAL A 72 9.85 4.72 4.85
CA VAL A 72 8.39 4.91 4.76
C VAL A 72 8.07 6.40 4.84
N HIS A 73 7.56 6.97 3.75
CA HIS A 73 7.12 8.36 3.69
C HIS A 73 5.79 8.55 4.43
N ASN A 74 4.83 7.64 4.24
CA ASN A 74 3.57 7.64 4.96
C ASN A 74 3.03 6.21 5.11
N ALA A 75 2.31 5.95 6.19
CA ALA A 75 1.52 4.73 6.33
C ALA A 75 0.15 5.02 6.95
N ALA A 76 -0.85 4.28 6.49
CA ALA A 76 -2.23 4.35 6.95
C ALA A 76 -2.92 2.97 6.84
N LEU A 77 -4.01 2.79 7.56
CA LEU A 77 -4.91 1.66 7.33
C LEU A 77 -5.56 1.80 5.96
N SER A 78 -5.79 0.66 5.30
CA SER A 78 -6.48 0.61 4.02
C SER A 78 -7.95 1.00 4.21
N VAL A 79 -8.46 1.82 3.29
CA VAL A 79 -9.87 2.25 3.30
C VAL A 79 -10.79 1.28 2.55
N GLY A 80 -10.22 0.41 1.71
CA GLY A 80 -10.96 -0.63 1.01
C GLY A 80 -11.19 -1.88 1.85
N SER A 81 -11.81 -2.88 1.23
CA SER A 81 -12.08 -4.18 1.84
C SER A 81 -11.99 -5.31 0.83
N GLY A 82 -12.04 -6.54 1.30
CA GLY A 82 -11.82 -7.71 0.49
C GLY A 82 -10.36 -7.89 0.10
N ARG A 83 -10.12 -8.80 -0.85
CA ARG A 83 -8.76 -9.26 -1.19
C ARG A 83 -7.88 -8.17 -1.82
N PHE A 84 -8.51 -7.18 -2.42
CA PHE A 84 -7.88 -6.06 -3.13
C PHE A 84 -8.27 -4.73 -2.48
N ASP A 85 -8.21 -4.66 -1.15
CA ASP A 85 -8.51 -3.48 -0.33
C ASP A 85 -7.67 -2.24 -0.72
N PHE A 86 -6.49 -2.43 -1.28
CA PHE A 86 -5.64 -1.36 -1.78
C PHE A 86 -6.22 -0.57 -2.97
N VAL A 87 -7.28 -1.06 -3.64
CA VAL A 87 -7.80 -0.44 -4.87
C VAL A 87 -8.32 0.98 -4.61
N GLU A 88 -9.05 1.19 -3.53
CA GLU A 88 -9.55 2.50 -3.13
C GLU A 88 -8.39 3.45 -2.77
N ASP A 89 -7.41 2.96 -2.02
CA ASP A 89 -6.20 3.72 -1.71
C ASP A 89 -5.43 4.12 -2.97
N ALA A 90 -5.35 3.24 -3.97
CA ALA A 90 -4.68 3.53 -5.23
C ALA A 90 -5.39 4.60 -6.06
N LYS A 91 -6.73 4.65 -6.02
CA LYS A 91 -7.53 5.72 -6.67
C LYS A 91 -7.26 7.08 -6.03
N GLU A 92 -7.19 7.13 -4.70
CA GLU A 92 -6.97 8.37 -3.95
C GLU A 92 -5.52 8.85 -4.07
N LEU A 93 -4.56 7.96 -3.76
CA LEU A 93 -3.14 8.30 -3.72
C LEU A 93 -2.57 8.58 -5.12
N ARG A 94 -3.12 7.90 -6.14
CA ARG A 94 -2.63 7.87 -7.53
C ARG A 94 -1.12 7.63 -7.59
N PRO A 95 -0.64 6.49 -7.07
CA PRO A 95 0.80 6.23 -7.04
C PRO A 95 1.30 5.91 -8.45
N ASP A 96 2.55 6.26 -8.72
CA ASP A 96 3.21 5.98 -9.99
C ASP A 96 3.56 4.50 -10.12
N ILE A 97 3.93 3.89 -9.00
CA ILE A 97 4.40 2.50 -8.89
C ILE A 97 3.59 1.79 -7.82
N TYR A 98 3.15 0.57 -8.12
CA TYR A 98 2.67 -0.38 -7.11
C TYR A 98 3.72 -1.47 -6.96
N PHE A 99 4.37 -1.50 -5.79
CA PHE A 99 5.46 -2.42 -5.50
C PHE A 99 4.91 -3.62 -4.72
N VAL A 100 5.08 -4.80 -5.30
CA VAL A 100 4.50 -6.06 -4.84
C VAL A 100 5.52 -7.17 -5.08
N ASN A 101 5.58 -8.16 -4.20
CA ASN A 101 6.45 -9.31 -4.39
C ASN A 101 6.00 -10.15 -5.60
N ASP A 102 6.98 -10.79 -6.26
CA ASP A 102 6.74 -11.67 -7.41
C ASP A 102 5.88 -12.92 -7.05
N ASP A 103 5.87 -13.32 -5.77
CA ASP A 103 5.10 -14.44 -5.26
C ASP A 103 3.71 -14.04 -4.74
N ALA A 104 3.30 -12.78 -4.94
CA ALA A 104 2.02 -12.32 -4.47
C ALA A 104 0.85 -13.08 -5.12
N SER A 105 -0.10 -13.51 -4.29
CA SER A 105 -1.30 -14.19 -4.76
C SER A 105 -2.07 -13.31 -5.76
N GLN A 106 -2.43 -13.90 -6.90
CA GLN A 106 -3.18 -13.23 -7.98
C GLN A 106 -2.49 -11.95 -8.48
N LEU A 107 -1.17 -12.01 -8.67
CA LEU A 107 -0.35 -10.89 -9.13
C LEU A 107 -0.93 -10.20 -10.38
N GLU A 108 -1.29 -10.96 -11.42
CA GLU A 108 -1.86 -10.39 -12.65
C GLU A 108 -3.13 -9.57 -12.40
N GLU A 109 -4.03 -10.08 -11.55
CA GLU A 109 -5.27 -9.40 -11.18
C GLU A 109 -4.99 -8.13 -10.37
N ARG A 110 -4.03 -8.20 -9.42
CA ARG A 110 -3.56 -7.03 -8.66
C ARG A 110 -3.04 -5.94 -9.59
N MET A 111 -2.19 -6.29 -10.55
CA MET A 111 -1.61 -5.33 -11.49
C MET A 111 -2.69 -4.74 -12.41
N SER A 112 -3.62 -5.57 -12.92
CA SER A 112 -4.74 -5.08 -13.72
C SER A 112 -5.64 -4.11 -12.95
N LEU A 113 -5.95 -4.41 -11.68
CA LEU A 113 -6.74 -3.54 -10.82
C LEU A 113 -5.99 -2.25 -10.49
N PHE A 114 -4.68 -2.33 -10.23
CA PHE A 114 -3.84 -1.17 -10.00
C PHE A 114 -3.84 -0.21 -11.21
N GLU A 115 -3.62 -0.74 -12.41
CA GLU A 115 -3.67 0.06 -13.64
C GLU A 115 -5.03 0.75 -13.79
N LYS A 116 -6.14 0.00 -13.63
CA LYS A 116 -7.50 0.57 -13.70
C LYS A 116 -7.72 1.66 -12.66
N ALA A 117 -7.31 1.44 -11.41
CA ALA A 117 -7.45 2.40 -10.32
C ALA A 117 -6.65 3.69 -10.57
N ARG A 118 -5.44 3.57 -11.12
CA ARG A 118 -4.59 4.72 -11.47
C ARG A 118 -5.19 5.59 -12.57
N PHE A 119 -5.99 5.00 -13.47
CA PHE A 119 -6.59 5.70 -14.61
C PHE A 119 -8.09 5.98 -14.48
N SER A 120 -8.75 5.52 -13.40
CA SER A 120 -10.15 5.86 -13.14
C SER A 120 -10.24 7.33 -12.75
N ARG A 121 -10.47 8.20 -13.73
CA ARG A 121 -10.91 9.57 -13.48
C ARG A 121 -12.28 9.51 -12.81
N ASP A 122 -12.43 10.23 -11.71
CA ASP A 122 -13.75 10.48 -11.14
C ASP A 122 -14.60 11.18 -12.22
N ARG A 123 -15.67 10.54 -12.66
CA ARG A 123 -16.62 11.10 -13.64
C ARG A 123 -17.65 11.94 -12.89
N SER A 124 -17.18 12.93 -12.14
CA SER A 124 -18.01 13.78 -11.29
C SER A 124 -17.86 15.26 -11.66
N GLU A 125 -17.81 15.59 -12.97
CA GLU A 125 -17.96 16.96 -13.48
C GLU A 125 -18.52 16.91 -14.92
N THR A 126 -19.84 16.79 -15.05
CA THR A 126 -20.65 17.25 -16.19
C THR A 126 -22.00 17.72 -15.68
#